data_AF-A0A844CHG3-F1
#
_entry.id   AF-A0A844CHG3-F1
#
_cell.length_a   1.000
_cell.length_b   1.000
_cell.length_c   1.000
_cell.angle_alpha   90.00
_cell.angle_beta   90.00
_cell.angle_gamma   90.00
#
_symmetry.space_group_name_H-M   'P 1'
#
loop_
_entity.id
_entity.type
_entity.pdbx_description
1 polymer ?
#
loop_
_entity_poly.entity_id
_entity_poly.type
_entity_poly.pdbx_seq_one_letter_code
_entity_poly.pdbx_strand_id
1 'polypeptide(L)'
;MKNAVIKWLSLLSVLTMIGYSNDMTVVLAQDDDQVTESNQQEFPYNGYYATEENRYIRGFYFDEHTIYIIFPLENEINTDTKNFDRWEKLYNHANYVSLNINPFVSSEEVEKWREENLPNLAEIYTEVAKQITPDMTRQQVDAMIDAQIPSVDTTNAIINTDRMWWNPYVKLNAPTIFRSQNLWRVEIYDNLLLRFEYEESTDGETITDDYGVTYTKTNEKPESIP
;
A
#
# COMPACT_ATOMS: atom_id res chain seq x y z
N MET A 1 -19.16 44.08 14.72
CA MET A 1 -18.81 43.13 15.79
C MET A 1 -17.92 42.07 15.14
N LYS A 2 -16.62 42.35 15.02
CA LYS A 2 -15.53 41.90 15.91
C LYS A 2 -15.41 40.37 15.99
N ASN A 3 -14.73 39.80 14.99
CA ASN A 3 -13.93 38.58 15.17
C ASN A 3 -12.54 38.99 15.65
N ALA A 4 -12.16 38.51 16.82
CA ALA A 4 -10.81 38.38 17.35
C ALA A 4 -10.72 36.90 17.79
N VAL A 5 -9.64 36.15 17.68
CA VAL A 5 -8.33 36.28 18.35
C VAL A 5 -7.45 35.18 17.69
N ILE A 6 -6.40 35.55 16.94
CA ILE A 6 -4.96 35.49 17.31
C ILE A 6 -4.43 34.10 17.69
N LYS A 7 -3.41 33.61 16.96
CA LYS A 7 -2.19 33.05 17.54
C LYS A 7 -0.95 33.39 16.69
N TRP A 8 0.02 34.02 17.36
CA TRP A 8 1.35 34.44 16.94
C TRP A 8 2.27 33.21 16.73
N LEU A 9 3.10 33.11 15.68
CA LEU A 9 4.41 33.74 15.42
C LEU A 9 5.56 33.22 16.30
N SER A 10 6.54 32.54 15.67
CA SER A 10 7.97 32.85 15.86
C SER A 10 8.84 32.23 14.74
N LEU A 11 9.18 33.06 13.74
CA LEU A 11 10.38 32.89 12.92
C LEU A 11 11.57 33.50 13.68
N LEU A 12 12.71 32.80 13.71
CA LEU A 12 14.01 33.44 13.91
C LEU A 12 14.75 33.41 12.57
N SER A 13 14.89 34.57 11.94
CA SER A 13 15.79 34.79 10.80
C SER A 13 16.98 35.61 11.29
N VAL A 14 18.18 35.08 11.13
CA VAL A 14 19.43 35.82 11.40
C VAL A 14 19.68 36.76 10.23
N LEU A 15 19.68 38.07 10.52
CA LEU A 15 19.97 39.15 9.58
C LEU A 15 21.50 39.33 9.47
N THR A 16 22.03 39.38 8.25
CA THR A 16 23.29 40.08 7.97
C THR A 16 23.03 41.14 6.90
N MET A 17 23.34 42.39 7.25
CA MET A 17 23.12 43.61 6.46
C MET A 17 24.47 44.16 6.00
N ILE A 18 24.69 44.28 4.69
CA ILE A 18 25.59 45.23 4.00
C ILE A 18 25.08 45.29 2.53
N GLY A 19 24.77 46.37 1.81
CA GLY A 19 24.72 47.83 1.98
C GLY A 19 24.38 48.46 0.59
N TYR A 20 23.50 49.48 0.58
CA TYR A 20 23.22 50.52 -0.44
C TYR A 20 22.99 50.19 -1.94
N SER A 21 21.74 50.34 -2.42
CA SER A 21 21.25 51.46 -3.25
C SER A 21 19.99 51.07 -4.07
N ASN A 22 19.18 52.07 -4.40
CA ASN A 22 17.76 52.00 -4.75
C ASN A 22 17.43 51.25 -6.05
N ASP A 23 16.64 50.18 -5.94
CA ASP A 23 15.37 49.96 -6.66
C ASP A 23 14.77 48.65 -6.14
N MET A 24 13.97 48.76 -5.08
CA MET A 24 13.30 47.61 -4.48
C MET A 24 12.07 47.27 -5.31
N THR A 25 12.29 46.53 -6.40
CA THR A 25 11.21 45.72 -6.96
C THR A 25 10.93 44.66 -5.91
N VAL A 26 9.81 44.81 -5.19
CA VAL A 26 9.28 43.73 -4.37
C VAL A 26 8.80 42.66 -5.35
N VAL A 27 9.71 41.75 -5.70
CA VAL A 27 9.31 40.45 -6.21
C VAL A 27 8.70 39.76 -5.00
N LEU A 28 7.37 39.83 -4.91
CA LEU A 28 6.61 38.90 -4.09
C LEU A 28 7.01 37.52 -4.62
N ALA A 29 7.87 36.81 -3.89
CA ALA A 29 7.99 35.38 -4.03
C ALA A 29 6.58 34.85 -3.75
N GLN A 30 5.85 34.54 -4.82
CA GLN A 30 4.76 33.60 -4.70
C GLN A 30 5.46 32.32 -4.26
N ASP A 31 5.22 31.93 -3.00
CA ASP A 31 5.33 30.53 -2.59
C ASP A 31 4.32 29.77 -3.46
N ASP A 32 4.71 29.53 -4.71
CA ASP A 32 4.27 28.37 -5.45
C ASP A 32 4.91 27.19 -4.69
N ASP A 33 4.23 26.76 -3.62
CA ASP A 33 4.23 25.36 -3.21
C ASP A 33 3.54 24.57 -4.35
N GLN A 34 4.18 24.58 -5.52
CA GLN A 34 4.11 23.47 -6.42
C GLN A 34 4.79 22.35 -5.65
N VAL A 35 3.97 21.53 -4.99
CA VAL A 35 4.31 20.13 -4.81
C VAL A 35 4.52 19.63 -6.23
N THR A 36 5.73 19.79 -6.75
CA THR A 36 6.21 19.07 -7.91
C THR A 36 5.86 17.64 -7.61
N GLU A 37 4.96 17.07 -8.42
CA GLU A 37 4.84 15.63 -8.61
C GLU A 37 6.26 15.15 -8.89
N SER A 38 6.96 14.84 -7.81
CA SER A 38 8.29 14.26 -7.84
C SER A 38 8.06 12.99 -8.60
N ASN A 39 8.54 12.96 -9.85
CA ASN A 39 8.68 11.80 -10.72
C ASN A 39 8.30 10.54 -9.95
N GLN A 40 7.06 10.05 -10.12
CA GLN A 40 6.72 8.68 -9.77
C GLN A 40 7.68 7.83 -10.59
N GLN A 41 8.86 7.59 -10.04
CA GLN A 41 9.78 6.62 -10.54
C GLN A 41 8.97 5.34 -10.50
N GLU A 42 8.67 4.75 -11.67
CA GLU A 42 8.14 3.39 -11.77
C GLU A 42 8.94 2.56 -10.78
N PHE A 43 8.30 2.23 -9.67
CA PHE A 43 8.96 1.64 -8.54
C PHE A 43 8.98 0.14 -8.85
N PRO A 44 10.13 -0.46 -9.23
CA PRO A 44 10.16 -1.86 -9.61
C PRO A 44 10.41 -2.65 -8.32
N TYR A 45 9.36 -2.85 -7.54
CA TYR A 45 9.39 -3.74 -6.40
C TYR A 45 9.11 -5.14 -6.92
N ASN A 46 10.17 -5.83 -7.30
CA ASN A 46 10.13 -7.26 -7.48
C ASN A 46 11.07 -7.89 -6.45
N GLY A 47 10.55 -8.86 -5.72
CA GLY A 47 11.36 -9.59 -4.76
C GLY A 47 10.56 -10.14 -3.60
N TYR A 48 11.14 -11.15 -2.98
CA TYR A 48 10.61 -11.71 -1.76
C TYR A 48 11.37 -11.14 -0.56
N TYR A 49 10.65 -10.64 0.43
CA TYR A 49 11.18 -10.17 1.69
C TYR A 49 10.65 -11.08 2.80
N ALA A 50 11.55 -11.78 3.48
CA ALA A 50 11.21 -12.77 4.49
C ALA A 50 11.78 -12.39 5.85
N THR A 51 11.13 -12.87 6.91
CA THR A 51 11.68 -12.83 8.27
C THR A 51 11.83 -14.25 8.83
N GLU A 52 12.95 -14.47 9.52
CA GLU A 52 13.22 -15.68 10.30
C GLU A 52 12.55 -15.62 11.69
N GLU A 53 12.01 -14.46 12.07
CA GLU A 53 11.28 -14.32 13.32
C GLU A 53 9.98 -15.15 13.27
N ASN A 54 9.69 -15.88 14.34
CA ASN A 54 8.40 -16.55 14.48
C ASN A 54 7.28 -15.50 14.65
N ARG A 55 6.59 -15.19 13.56
CA ARG A 55 5.61 -14.11 13.43
C ARG A 55 4.38 -14.58 12.66
N TYR A 56 3.26 -13.89 12.88
CA TYR A 56 2.03 -14.15 12.16
C TYR A 56 2.16 -13.84 10.66
N ILE A 57 2.86 -12.77 10.27
CA ILE A 57 3.28 -12.52 8.88
C ILE A 57 4.75 -12.90 8.72
N ARG A 58 5.07 -13.80 7.79
CA ARG A 58 6.42 -14.31 7.50
C ARG A 58 7.13 -13.53 6.40
N GLY A 59 6.39 -12.82 5.55
CA GLY A 59 7.01 -12.02 4.52
C GLY A 59 6.04 -11.42 3.51
N PHE A 60 6.64 -10.76 2.54
CA PHE A 60 5.96 -10.07 1.45
C PHE A 60 6.64 -10.43 0.14
N TYR A 61 5.89 -10.92 -0.83
CA TYR A 61 6.37 -11.09 -2.20
C TYR A 61 5.73 -10.03 -3.08
N PHE A 62 6.58 -9.23 -3.69
CA PHE A 62 6.25 -8.10 -4.52
C PHE A 62 6.43 -8.52 -5.99
N ASP A 63 5.37 -8.40 -6.79
CA ASP A 63 5.28 -8.92 -8.17
C ASP A 63 4.54 -7.93 -9.07
N GLU A 64 5.27 -6.94 -9.61
CA GLU A 64 4.86 -5.84 -10.52
C GLU A 64 3.54 -5.10 -10.19
N HIS A 65 2.42 -5.82 -10.17
CA HIS A 65 1.07 -5.35 -9.89
C HIS A 65 0.41 -6.00 -8.66
N THR A 66 1.06 -6.96 -8.01
CA THR A 66 0.50 -7.70 -6.87
C THR A 66 1.49 -7.76 -5.71
N ILE A 67 0.98 -7.66 -4.49
CA ILE A 67 1.74 -7.97 -3.27
C ILE A 67 1.08 -9.17 -2.60
N TYR A 68 1.86 -10.22 -2.36
CA TYR A 68 1.43 -11.37 -1.59
C TYR A 68 1.97 -11.23 -0.16
N ILE A 69 1.07 -11.20 0.82
CA ILE A 69 1.39 -11.20 2.24
C ILE A 69 1.35 -12.65 2.71
N ILE A 70 2.48 -13.17 3.17
CA ILE A 70 2.66 -14.60 3.43
C ILE A 70 2.54 -14.90 4.91
N PHE A 71 1.73 -15.90 5.24
CA PHE A 71 1.52 -16.42 6.59
C PHE A 71 2.29 -17.73 6.77
N PRO A 72 2.64 -18.10 8.01
CA PRO A 72 3.21 -19.41 8.29
C PRO A 72 2.20 -20.52 7.98
N LEU A 73 2.69 -21.76 7.90
CA LEU A 73 1.82 -22.94 7.79
C LEU A 73 0.97 -23.10 9.06
N GLU A 74 -0.17 -23.78 8.95
CA GLU A 74 -1.16 -23.91 10.04
C GLU A 74 -0.57 -24.35 11.38
N ASN A 75 0.36 -25.31 11.34
CA ASN A 75 1.04 -25.88 12.50
C ASN A 75 2.12 -24.98 13.10
N GLU A 76 2.43 -23.85 12.47
CA GLU A 76 3.46 -22.89 12.86
C GLU A 76 2.88 -21.54 13.30
N ILE A 77 1.55 -21.36 13.20
CA ILE A 77 0.91 -20.11 13.58
C ILE A 77 1.06 -19.88 15.08
N ASN A 78 1.52 -18.68 15.41
CA ASN A 78 1.45 -18.14 16.76
C ASN A 78 0.69 -16.81 16.73
N THR A 79 -0.57 -16.83 17.16
CA THR A 79 -1.46 -15.65 17.21
C THR A 79 -1.09 -14.66 18.32
N ASP A 80 -0.25 -15.05 19.27
CA ASP A 80 0.23 -14.16 20.34
C ASP A 80 1.42 -13.28 19.88
N THR A 81 1.75 -13.30 18.58
CA THR A 81 2.88 -12.57 18.02
C THR A 81 2.55 -11.13 17.65
N LYS A 82 3.55 -10.25 17.75
CA LYS A 82 3.48 -8.90 17.17
C LYS A 82 3.16 -9.01 15.69
N ASN A 83 2.14 -8.26 15.24
CA ASN A 83 1.60 -8.13 13.87
C ASN A 83 0.29 -8.89 13.54
N PHE A 84 -0.34 -9.61 14.48
CA PHE A 84 -1.70 -10.14 14.27
C PHE A 84 -2.74 -9.03 14.02
N ASP A 85 -2.68 -7.90 14.74
CA ASP A 85 -3.53 -6.73 14.52
C ASP A 85 -3.46 -6.21 13.07
N ARG A 86 -2.32 -6.40 12.38
CA ARG A 86 -2.20 -6.02 10.96
C ARG A 86 -3.06 -6.92 10.09
N TRP A 87 -3.07 -8.22 10.35
CA TRP A 87 -3.98 -9.13 9.67
C TRP A 87 -5.44 -8.74 9.90
N GLU A 88 -5.84 -8.43 11.13
CA GLU A 88 -7.21 -7.97 11.39
C GLU A 88 -7.55 -6.70 10.60
N LYS A 89 -6.63 -5.75 10.50
CA LYS A 89 -6.80 -4.55 9.65
C LYS A 89 -6.96 -4.91 8.18
N LEU A 90 -6.11 -5.77 7.64
CA LEU A 90 -6.18 -6.24 6.25
C LEU A 90 -7.51 -6.94 5.97
N TYR A 91 -7.95 -7.81 6.87
CA TYR A 91 -9.22 -8.51 6.77
C TYR A 91 -10.43 -7.57 6.84
N ASN A 92 -10.41 -6.62 7.76
CA ASN A 92 -11.47 -5.61 7.88
C ASN A 92 -11.51 -4.71 6.64
N HIS A 93 -10.34 -4.34 6.10
CA HIS A 93 -10.27 -3.58 4.86
C HIS A 93 -10.73 -4.41 3.66
N ALA A 94 -10.39 -5.70 3.60
CA ALA A 94 -10.91 -6.59 2.56
C ALA A 94 -12.43 -6.63 2.59
N ASN A 95 -13.05 -6.74 3.76
CA ASN A 95 -14.49 -6.65 3.90
C ASN A 95 -15.07 -5.30 3.48
N TYR A 96 -14.36 -4.21 3.79
CA TYR A 96 -14.75 -2.86 3.36
C TYR A 96 -14.71 -2.71 1.84
N VAL A 97 -13.64 -3.16 1.18
CA VAL A 97 -13.45 -3.11 -0.28
C VAL A 97 -14.33 -4.10 -1.01
N SER A 98 -14.52 -5.30 -0.45
CA SER A 98 -15.47 -6.30 -0.96
C SER A 98 -16.92 -5.94 -0.66
N LEU A 99 -17.17 -4.77 -0.03
CA LEU A 99 -18.48 -4.23 0.26
C LEU A 99 -19.38 -5.15 1.10
N ASN A 100 -18.78 -5.99 1.94
CA ASN A 100 -19.51 -6.66 3.00
C ASN A 100 -19.87 -5.59 4.04
N ILE A 101 -21.10 -5.08 3.92
CA ILE A 101 -21.73 -4.03 4.72
C ILE A 101 -21.03 -3.87 6.08
N ASN A 102 -20.15 -2.88 6.18
CA ASN A 102 -19.71 -2.42 7.49
C ASN A 102 -20.99 -1.90 8.19
N PRO A 103 -21.44 -2.49 9.32
CA PRO A 103 -22.70 -2.11 9.94
C PRO A 103 -22.70 -0.66 10.48
N PHE A 104 -21.55 0.01 10.42
CA PHE A 104 -21.35 1.39 10.85
C PHE A 104 -21.31 2.40 9.68
N VAL A 105 -21.46 1.96 8.43
CA VAL A 105 -21.50 2.85 7.24
C VAL A 105 -22.88 2.73 6.58
N SER A 106 -23.50 3.87 6.24
CA SER A 106 -24.81 3.85 5.58
C SER A 106 -24.71 3.37 4.12
N SER A 107 -25.82 2.87 3.57
CA SER A 107 -25.87 2.45 2.17
C SER A 107 -25.61 3.59 1.17
N GLU A 108 -25.96 4.83 1.54
CA GLU A 108 -25.72 6.02 0.71
C GLU A 108 -24.24 6.39 0.67
N GLU A 109 -23.56 6.34 1.82
CA GLU A 109 -22.10 6.54 1.90
C GLU A 109 -21.35 5.47 1.11
N VAL A 110 -21.81 4.22 1.18
CA VAL A 110 -21.25 3.12 0.39
C VAL A 110 -21.43 3.38 -1.11
N GLU A 111 -22.63 3.73 -1.57
CA GLU A 111 -22.86 3.94 -3.01
C GLU A 111 -22.09 5.15 -3.54
N LYS A 112 -22.04 6.25 -2.79
CA LYS A 112 -21.23 7.41 -3.13
C LYS A 112 -19.74 7.05 -3.26
N TRP A 113 -19.20 6.31 -2.28
CA TRP A 113 -17.82 5.84 -2.36
C TRP A 113 -17.59 4.97 -3.60
N ARG A 114 -18.55 4.11 -3.98
CA ARG A 114 -18.46 3.28 -5.19
C ARG A 114 -18.37 4.12 -6.47
N GLU A 115 -19.21 5.14 -6.59
CA GLU A 115 -19.19 6.05 -7.74
C GLU A 115 -17.88 6.84 -7.85
N GLU A 116 -17.28 7.20 -6.71
CA GLU A 116 -16.07 8.02 -6.66
C GLU A 116 -14.77 7.20 -6.80
N ASN A 117 -14.76 5.93 -6.37
CA ASN A 117 -13.52 5.17 -6.18
C ASN A 117 -13.42 3.91 -7.03
N LEU A 118 -14.53 3.22 -7.36
CA LEU A 118 -14.42 1.95 -8.08
C LEU A 118 -14.05 2.18 -9.55
N PRO A 119 -13.16 1.35 -10.11
CA PRO A 119 -12.79 1.46 -11.51
C PRO A 119 -13.96 1.06 -12.43
N ASN A 120 -13.94 1.57 -13.66
CA ASN A 120 -14.88 1.17 -14.69
C ASN A 120 -14.61 -0.27 -15.14
N LEU A 121 -15.25 -1.23 -14.49
CA LEU A 121 -15.06 -2.65 -14.76
C LEU A 121 -15.30 -3.00 -16.23
N ALA A 122 -16.35 -2.45 -16.85
CA ALA A 122 -16.68 -2.77 -18.25
C ALA A 122 -15.55 -2.38 -19.21
N GLU A 123 -14.90 -1.25 -18.96
CA GLU A 123 -13.73 -0.80 -19.71
C GLU A 123 -12.52 -1.71 -19.47
N ILE A 124 -12.21 -2.03 -18.21
CA ILE A 124 -11.11 -2.96 -17.87
C ILE A 124 -11.31 -4.31 -18.57
N TYR A 125 -12.48 -4.93 -18.46
CA TYR A 125 -12.78 -6.20 -19.12
C TYR A 125 -12.63 -6.10 -20.64
N THR A 126 -13.03 -4.97 -21.23
CA THR A 126 -12.89 -4.72 -22.67
C THR A 126 -11.42 -4.61 -23.08
N GLU A 127 -10.58 -3.91 -22.31
CA GLU A 127 -9.15 -3.78 -22.59
C GLU A 127 -8.38 -5.09 -22.38
N VAL A 128 -8.70 -5.87 -21.35
CA VAL A 128 -8.12 -7.21 -21.16
C VAL A 128 -8.52 -8.13 -22.31
N ALA A 129 -9.80 -8.14 -22.71
CA ALA A 129 -10.28 -9.02 -23.77
C ALA A 129 -9.54 -8.82 -25.11
N LYS A 130 -9.07 -7.61 -25.41
CA LYS A 130 -8.26 -7.32 -26.62
C LYS A 130 -6.89 -8.00 -26.62
N GLN A 131 -6.39 -8.40 -25.44
CA GLN A 131 -5.04 -8.95 -25.27
C GLN A 131 -5.04 -10.48 -25.14
N ILE A 132 -6.22 -11.11 -25.01
CA ILE A 132 -6.34 -12.57 -24.83
C ILE A 132 -5.95 -13.30 -26.10
N THR A 133 -5.01 -14.24 -25.98
CA THR A 133 -4.65 -15.20 -27.04
C THR A 133 -5.19 -16.61 -26.74
N PRO A 134 -5.32 -17.50 -27.74
CA PRO A 134 -5.88 -18.86 -27.54
C PRO A 134 -5.09 -19.75 -26.58
N ASP A 135 -3.81 -19.45 -26.38
CA ASP A 135 -2.83 -20.16 -25.57
C ASP A 135 -2.79 -19.68 -24.11
N MET A 136 -3.45 -18.56 -23.80
CA MET A 136 -3.57 -18.07 -22.43
C MET A 136 -4.50 -18.94 -21.59
N THR A 137 -4.06 -19.25 -20.38
CA THR A 137 -4.88 -19.88 -19.35
C THR A 137 -5.82 -18.86 -18.72
N ARG A 138 -6.90 -19.35 -18.10
CA ARG A 138 -7.81 -18.49 -17.32
C ARG A 138 -7.06 -17.72 -16.22
N GLN A 139 -6.10 -18.36 -15.54
CA GLN A 139 -5.31 -17.72 -14.49
C GLN A 139 -4.49 -16.53 -15.00
N GLN A 140 -3.94 -16.62 -16.21
CA GLN A 140 -3.23 -15.50 -16.83
C GLN A 140 -4.19 -14.35 -17.17
N VAL A 141 -5.40 -14.66 -17.64
CA VAL A 141 -6.44 -13.64 -17.89
C VAL A 141 -6.90 -12.99 -16.59
N ASP A 142 -7.14 -13.77 -15.54
CA ASP A 142 -7.52 -13.27 -14.22
C ASP A 142 -6.41 -12.35 -13.66
N ALA A 143 -5.13 -12.72 -13.80
CA ALA A 143 -4.01 -11.87 -13.38
C ALA A 143 -3.95 -10.52 -14.13
N MET A 144 -4.33 -10.47 -15.41
CA MET A 144 -4.39 -9.22 -16.17
C MET A 144 -5.54 -8.30 -15.72
N ILE A 145 -6.63 -8.88 -15.23
CA ILE A 145 -7.76 -8.14 -14.65
C ILE A 145 -7.34 -7.63 -13.27
N ASP A 146 -6.78 -8.50 -12.43
CA ASP A 146 -6.32 -8.19 -11.08
C ASP A 146 -5.24 -7.09 -11.10
N ALA A 147 -4.37 -7.05 -12.11
CA ALA A 147 -3.38 -6.00 -12.30
C ALA A 147 -3.98 -4.59 -12.52
N GLN A 148 -5.29 -4.50 -12.78
CA GLN A 148 -5.99 -3.24 -13.04
C GLN A 148 -7.07 -2.90 -12.01
N ILE A 149 -7.42 -3.82 -11.12
CA ILE A 149 -8.48 -3.62 -10.12
C ILE A 149 -7.88 -3.62 -8.72
N PRO A 150 -7.73 -2.44 -8.09
CA PRO A 150 -7.28 -2.35 -6.70
C PRO A 150 -8.19 -3.16 -5.79
N SER A 151 -7.63 -4.17 -5.10
CA SER A 151 -8.40 -5.04 -4.21
C SER A 151 -7.54 -5.80 -3.20
N VAL A 152 -8.17 -6.19 -2.08
CA VAL A 152 -7.58 -7.10 -1.10
C VAL A 152 -8.30 -8.44 -1.22
N ASP A 153 -7.60 -9.47 -1.69
CA ASP A 153 -8.12 -10.83 -1.79
C ASP A 153 -7.70 -11.64 -0.56
N THR A 154 -8.68 -11.90 0.30
CA THR A 154 -8.57 -12.78 1.47
C THR A 154 -9.25 -14.13 1.26
N THR A 155 -9.73 -14.45 0.05
CA THR A 155 -10.26 -15.80 -0.23
C THR A 155 -9.19 -16.87 -0.04
N ASN A 156 -7.93 -16.46 -0.22
CA ASN A 156 -6.73 -17.23 0.07
C ASN A 156 -6.22 -17.03 1.52
N ALA A 157 -7.04 -16.49 2.41
CA ALA A 157 -6.71 -16.32 3.83
C ALA A 157 -7.98 -16.49 4.68
N ILE A 158 -8.37 -17.75 4.91
CA ILE A 158 -9.46 -18.06 5.84
C ILE A 158 -8.88 -18.72 7.08
N ILE A 159 -9.06 -18.04 8.22
CA ILE A 159 -8.98 -18.65 9.53
C ILE A 159 -10.41 -18.92 9.96
N ASN A 160 -10.84 -20.17 9.99
CA ASN A 160 -12.00 -20.52 10.80
C ASN A 160 -11.83 -21.92 11.39
N THR A 161 -12.20 -22.02 12.66
CA THR A 161 -11.84 -23.04 13.65
C THR A 161 -12.26 -24.47 13.33
N ASP A 162 -12.90 -24.73 12.19
CA ASP A 162 -13.56 -26.02 11.94
C ASP A 162 -13.54 -26.53 10.47
N ARG A 163 -12.92 -25.82 9.50
CA ARG A 163 -12.88 -26.29 8.10
C ARG A 163 -11.55 -26.04 7.39
N MET A 164 -10.95 -27.17 7.02
CA MET A 164 -9.78 -27.36 6.16
C MET A 164 -9.86 -26.51 4.89
N TRP A 165 -9.09 -25.43 4.83
CA TRP A 165 -8.24 -25.01 3.69
C TRP A 165 -7.38 -23.85 4.22
N TRP A 166 -6.25 -24.18 4.84
CA TRP A 166 -5.28 -23.15 5.22
C TRP A 166 -4.62 -22.64 3.95
N ASN A 167 -4.97 -21.43 3.57
CA ASN A 167 -4.37 -20.76 2.44
C ASN A 167 -3.29 -19.80 2.98
N PRO A 168 -2.05 -19.87 2.47
CA PRO A 168 -0.88 -19.27 3.13
C PRO A 168 -0.65 -17.79 2.80
N TYR A 169 -1.56 -17.10 2.11
CA TYR A 169 -1.32 -15.72 1.71
C TYR A 169 -2.58 -14.86 1.50
N VAL A 170 -2.45 -13.55 1.70
CA VAL A 170 -3.37 -12.53 1.18
C VAL A 170 -2.77 -11.90 -0.06
N LYS A 171 -3.59 -11.59 -1.08
CA LYS A 171 -3.14 -10.78 -2.22
C LYS A 171 -3.63 -9.35 -2.11
N LEU A 172 -2.75 -8.40 -2.37
CA LEU A 172 -3.09 -7.01 -2.66
C LEU A 172 -2.91 -6.84 -4.17
N ASN A 173 -4.01 -6.71 -4.89
CA ASN A 173 -4.03 -6.54 -6.33
C ASN A 173 -4.05 -5.05 -6.67
N ALA A 174 -3.26 -4.66 -7.67
CA ALA A 174 -3.08 -3.29 -8.14
C ALA A 174 -3.00 -2.23 -7.04
N PRO A 175 -2.19 -2.44 -5.96
CA PRO A 175 -2.05 -1.42 -4.94
C PRO A 175 -1.33 -0.20 -5.50
N THR A 176 -1.68 0.98 -5.00
CA THR A 176 -0.88 2.18 -5.24
C THR A 176 0.26 2.19 -4.23
N ILE A 177 1.51 2.24 -4.70
CA ILE A 177 2.67 2.37 -3.83
C ILE A 177 3.28 3.76 -3.97
N PHE A 178 3.28 4.49 -2.86
CA PHE A 178 3.98 5.77 -2.74
C PHE A 178 5.35 5.53 -2.10
N ARG A 179 6.39 6.06 -2.74
CA ARG A 179 7.74 6.08 -2.18
C ARG A 179 8.18 7.52 -1.93
N SER A 180 8.63 7.79 -0.71
CA SER A 180 9.32 9.03 -0.36
C SER A 180 10.61 8.66 0.37
N GLN A 181 11.76 8.88 -0.28
CA GLN A 181 13.08 8.48 0.24
C GLN A 181 13.13 6.97 0.57
N ASN A 182 13.27 6.64 1.86
CA ASN A 182 13.27 5.29 2.41
C ASN A 182 11.88 4.83 2.85
N LEU A 183 10.85 5.65 2.75
CA LEU A 183 9.51 5.29 3.20
C LEU A 183 8.65 4.78 2.05
N TRP A 184 8.11 3.58 2.17
CA TRP A 184 7.12 3.00 1.26
C TRP A 184 5.75 2.97 1.95
N ARG A 185 4.72 3.38 1.22
CA ARG A 185 3.33 3.33 1.65
C ARG A 185 2.52 2.60 0.58
N VAL A 186 1.87 1.52 0.97
CA VAL A 186 1.01 0.71 0.10
C VAL A 186 -0.43 1.05 0.42
N GLU A 187 -1.18 1.46 -0.59
CA GLU A 187 -2.55 1.91 -0.46
C GLU A 187 -3.49 1.21 -1.46
N ILE A 188 -4.74 1.05 -1.07
CA ILE A 188 -5.84 0.65 -1.95
C ILE A 188 -7.00 1.63 -1.71
N TYR A 189 -7.47 2.30 -2.76
CA TYR A 189 -8.49 3.36 -2.67
C TYR A 189 -8.19 4.36 -1.54
N ASP A 190 -7.00 4.96 -1.57
CA ASP A 190 -6.49 5.96 -0.60
C ASP A 190 -6.40 5.50 0.87
N ASN A 191 -6.60 4.21 1.14
CA ASN A 191 -6.45 3.65 2.47
C ASN A 191 -5.07 3.02 2.63
N LEU A 192 -4.31 3.50 3.62
CA LEU A 192 -3.00 2.96 3.96
C LEU A 192 -3.12 1.54 4.53
N LEU A 193 -2.54 0.58 3.82
CA LEU A 193 -2.53 -0.84 4.19
C LEU A 193 -1.21 -1.27 4.82
N LEU A 194 -0.10 -0.93 4.17
CA LEU A 194 1.24 -1.28 4.61
C LEU A 194 2.12 -0.05 4.57
N ARG A 195 3.06 0.00 5.51
CA ARG A 195 4.12 1.01 5.55
C ARG A 195 5.42 0.31 5.89
N PHE A 196 6.45 0.65 5.14
CA PHE A 196 7.78 0.08 5.29
C PHE A 196 8.86 1.15 5.24
N GLU A 197 9.87 1.00 6.08
CA GLU A 197 11.14 1.70 5.98
C GLU A 197 12.13 0.80 5.26
N TYR A 198 12.58 1.23 4.08
CA TYR A 198 13.53 0.53 3.22
C TYR A 198 14.97 0.92 3.57
N GLU A 199 15.82 -0.08 3.70
CA GLU A 199 17.26 0.12 3.83
C GLU A 199 17.99 -0.78 2.85
N GLU A 200 19.04 -0.24 2.24
CA GLU A 200 19.94 -0.99 1.37
C GLU A 200 21.36 -0.81 1.87
N SER A 201 22.03 -1.92 2.09
CA SER A 201 23.40 -1.96 2.61
C SER A 201 24.23 -2.98 1.84
N THR A 202 25.51 -3.11 2.22
CA THR A 202 26.38 -4.17 1.68
C THR A 202 25.89 -5.58 1.99
N ASP A 203 25.07 -5.75 3.01
CA ASP A 203 24.57 -7.04 3.48
C ASP A 203 23.23 -7.42 2.86
N GLY A 204 22.63 -6.52 2.06
CA GLY A 204 21.39 -6.74 1.32
C GLY A 204 20.36 -5.61 1.46
N GLU A 205 19.20 -5.83 0.85
CA GLU A 205 18.02 -4.97 0.92
C GLU A 205 17.10 -5.47 2.05
N THR A 206 16.58 -4.55 2.87
CA THR A 206 15.61 -4.85 3.91
C THR A 206 14.44 -3.89 3.88
N ILE A 207 13.31 -4.35 4.40
CA ILE A 207 12.16 -3.51 4.74
C ILE A 207 11.81 -3.72 6.21
N THR A 208 11.54 -2.65 6.93
CA THR A 208 11.08 -2.70 8.31
C THR A 208 9.67 -2.13 8.42
N ASP A 209 8.78 -2.87 9.04
CA ASP A 209 7.38 -2.50 9.11
C ASP A 209 7.04 -1.66 10.35
N ASP A 210 5.83 -1.10 10.42
CA ASP A 210 5.37 -0.27 11.56
C ASP A 210 5.33 -0.97 12.94
N TYR A 211 5.46 -2.30 12.97
CA TYR A 211 5.55 -3.08 14.21
C TYR A 211 7.02 -3.37 14.59
N GLY A 212 7.98 -2.85 13.82
CA GLY A 212 9.41 -3.01 14.01
C GLY A 212 9.93 -4.38 13.55
N VAL A 213 9.18 -5.11 12.71
CA VAL A 213 9.66 -6.38 12.14
C VAL A 213 10.44 -6.07 10.87
N THR A 214 11.67 -6.57 10.80
CA THR A 214 12.53 -6.44 9.62
C THR A 214 12.45 -7.70 8.77
N TYR A 215 12.31 -7.49 7.46
CA TYR A 215 12.28 -8.52 6.44
C TYR A 215 13.45 -8.29 5.49
N THR A 216 14.21 -9.34 5.21
CA THR A 216 15.39 -9.28 4.34
C THR A 216 15.02 -9.82 2.97
N LYS A 217 15.49 -9.15 1.92
CA LYS A 217 15.30 -9.61 0.55
C LYS A 217 16.01 -10.94 0.33
N THR A 218 15.31 -11.88 -0.28
CA THR A 218 15.79 -13.22 -0.60
C THR A 218 15.41 -13.57 -2.04
N ASN A 219 16.18 -14.48 -2.63
CA ASN A 219 15.97 -14.97 -4.00
C ASN A 219 14.96 -16.12 -4.08
N GLU A 220 14.47 -16.62 -2.94
CA GLU A 220 13.62 -17.80 -2.90
C GLU A 220 12.15 -17.41 -2.93
N LYS A 221 11.49 -17.46 -4.10
CA LYS A 221 10.02 -17.28 -4.15
C LYS A 221 9.37 -18.38 -3.28
N PRO A 222 8.42 -18.04 -2.38
CA PRO A 222 7.70 -19.04 -1.61
C PRO A 222 6.97 -20.02 -2.53
N GLU A 223 7.11 -21.33 -2.28
CA GLU A 223 6.38 -22.38 -3.03
C GLU A 223 4.86 -22.23 -2.92
N SER A 224 4.41 -21.53 -1.88
CA SER A 224 3.02 -21.24 -1.60
C SER A 224 2.39 -20.19 -2.51
N ILE A 225 3.17 -19.47 -3.32
CA ILE A 225 2.68 -18.41 -4.20
C ILE A 225 2.58 -18.92 -5.65
N PRO A 226 1.41 -18.78 -6.31
CA PRO A 226 1.21 -19.20 -7.70
C PRO A 226 2.12 -18.51 -8.71
#